data_AF-A0A2G6E426-F1
#
_entry.id   AF-A0A2G6E426-F1
#
_cell.length_a   1.000
_cell.length_b   1.000
_cell.length_c   1.000
_cell.angle_alpha   90.00
_cell.angle_beta   90.00
_cell.angle_gamma   90.00
#
_symmetry.space_group_name_H-M   'P 1'
#
loop_
_entity.id
_entity.type
_entity.pdbx_description
1 polymer ?
#
loop_
_entity_poly.entity_id
_entity_poly.type
_entity_poly.pdbx_seq_one_letter_code
_entity_poly.pdbx_strand_id
1 'polypeptide(L)'
;MKKSILEIYSLAVCFAGIIAIVISLSISLYNIIELIDPEFGISKWEYEKHLSNENFWTNDNKPIAADVKDEKPSEEEITKLREESYKNVLITSQLESKKSLIRSIIFLMISSAVFFFHWKIFKKSHSKNLE
;
A
#
# COMPACT_ATOMS: atom_id res chain seq x y z
N MET A 1 37.30 24.67 0.90
CA MET A 1 36.35 24.15 -0.14
C MET A 1 35.72 22.80 0.22
N LYS A 2 36.48 21.73 0.55
CA LYS A 2 35.91 20.39 0.84
C LYS A 2 34.83 20.37 1.95
N LYS A 3 34.93 21.25 2.95
CA LYS A 3 33.94 21.37 4.05
C LYS A 3 32.57 21.90 3.57
N SER A 4 32.55 22.92 2.70
CA SER A 4 31.31 23.47 2.14
C SER A 4 30.61 22.46 1.22
N ILE A 5 31.37 21.65 0.47
CA ILE A 5 30.82 20.56 -0.35
C ILE A 5 30.14 19.50 0.54
N LEU A 6 30.75 19.14 1.68
CA LEU A 6 30.17 18.17 2.62
C LEU A 6 28.88 18.69 3.27
N GLU A 7 28.82 19.99 3.60
CA GLU A 7 27.62 20.63 4.15
C GLU A 7 26.47 20.63 3.14
N ILE A 8 26.73 21.04 1.89
CA ILE A 8 25.73 21.05 0.82
C ILE A 8 25.23 19.62 0.55
N TYR A 9 26.14 18.65 0.47
CA TYR A 9 25.78 17.24 0.30
C TYR A 9 24.90 16.73 1.44
N SER A 10 25.28 17.02 2.69
CA SER A 10 24.52 16.56 3.86
C SER A 10 23.13 17.17 3.92
N LEU A 11 22.99 18.46 3.58
CA LEU A 11 21.70 19.14 3.47
C LEU A 11 20.85 18.56 2.34
N ALA A 12 21.43 18.30 1.18
CA ALA A 12 20.72 17.69 0.04
C ALA A 12 20.17 16.29 0.41
N VAL A 13 20.98 15.46 1.06
CA VAL A 13 20.53 14.13 1.54
C VAL A 13 19.45 14.27 2.62
N CYS A 14 19.59 15.22 3.55
CA CYS A 14 18.55 15.48 4.56
C CYS A 14 17.23 15.91 3.92
N PHE A 15 17.27 16.77 2.90
CA PHE A 15 16.09 17.21 2.17
C PHE A 15 15.40 16.04 1.44
N ALA A 16 16.17 15.21 0.73
CA ALA A 16 15.65 13.99 0.10
C ALA A 16 15.06 13.02 1.14
N GLY A 17 15.70 12.90 2.31
CA GLY A 17 15.21 12.09 3.42
C GLY A 17 13.86 12.57 3.95
N ILE A 18 13.65 13.88 4.09
CA ILE A 18 12.35 14.45 4.50
C ILE A 18 11.27 14.11 3.47
N ILE A 19 11.55 14.27 2.17
CA ILE A 19 10.60 13.90 1.10
C ILE A 19 10.22 12.42 1.21
N ALA A 20 11.20 11.54 1.35
CA ALA A 20 10.98 10.11 1.48
C ALA A 20 10.13 9.76 2.71
N ILE A 21 10.37 10.42 3.84
CA ILE A 21 9.59 10.26 5.07
C ILE A 21 8.13 10.70 4.86
N VAL A 22 7.90 11.87 4.26
CA VAL A 22 6.55 12.40 4.02
C VAL A 22 5.73 11.49 3.10
N ILE A 23 6.34 11.03 2.00
CA ILE A 23 5.69 10.09 1.08
C ILE A 23 5.37 8.78 1.79
N SER A 24 6.33 8.23 2.54
CA SER A 24 6.13 6.97 3.25
C SER A 24 5.04 7.07 4.32
N LEU A 25 4.98 8.18 5.07
CA LEU A 25 3.91 8.44 6.04
C LEU A 25 2.53 8.51 5.37
N SER A 26 2.43 9.17 4.22
CA SER A 26 1.18 9.26 3.46
C SER A 26 0.67 7.88 3.05
N ILE A 27 1.57 7.03 2.54
CA ILE A 27 1.27 5.63 2.20
C ILE A 27 0.89 4.83 3.45
N SER A 28 1.61 4.99 4.56
CA SER A 28 1.30 4.29 5.81
C SER A 28 -0.10 4.63 6.33
N LEU A 29 -0.49 5.90 6.30
CA LEU A 29 -1.83 6.33 6.73
C LEU A 29 -2.93 5.73 5.86
N TYR A 30 -2.73 5.73 4.53
CA TYR A 30 -3.65 5.09 3.60
C TYR A 30 -3.85 3.60 3.93
N ASN A 31 -2.76 2.86 4.13
CA ASN A 31 -2.82 1.44 4.47
C ASN A 31 -3.48 1.16 5.83
N ILE A 32 -3.42 2.10 6.79
CA ILE A 32 -4.11 1.97 8.08
C ILE A 32 -5.62 2.08 7.88
N ILE A 33 -6.08 3.01 7.04
CA ILE A 33 -7.50 3.16 6.72
C ILE A 33 -8.02 1.87 6.06
N GLU A 34 -7.30 1.36 5.06
CA GLU A 34 -7.66 0.12 4.37
C GLU A 34 -7.66 -1.12 5.30
N LEU A 35 -6.82 -1.12 6.34
CA LEU A 35 -6.81 -2.21 7.32
C LEU A 35 -8.05 -2.20 8.24
N ILE A 36 -8.55 -1.01 8.58
CA ILE A 36 -9.75 -0.82 9.42
C ILE A 36 -11.01 -1.05 8.60
N ASP A 37 -11.04 -0.52 7.38
CA ASP A 37 -12.12 -0.64 6.42
C ASP A 37 -11.60 -1.19 5.09
N PRO A 38 -11.56 -2.52 4.91
CA PRO A 38 -11.04 -3.14 3.70
C PRO A 38 -11.87 -2.86 2.46
N GLU A 39 -13.13 -2.43 2.59
CA GLU A 39 -13.95 -2.06 1.42
C GLU A 39 -13.37 -0.84 0.70
N PHE A 40 -12.69 0.04 1.44
CA PHE A 40 -12.00 1.20 0.87
C PHE A 40 -10.88 0.82 -0.11
N GLY A 41 -10.26 -0.35 0.09
CA GLY A 41 -9.18 -0.87 -0.76
C GLY A 41 -9.67 -1.62 -2.00
N ILE A 42 -10.96 -1.96 -2.05
CA ILE A 42 -11.53 -2.74 -3.14
C ILE A 42 -11.76 -1.84 -4.35
N SER A 43 -11.34 -2.31 -5.54
CA SER A 43 -11.60 -1.57 -6.78
C SER A 43 -13.10 -1.49 -7.05
N LYS A 44 -13.55 -0.40 -7.68
CA LYS A 44 -14.95 -0.23 -8.05
C LYS A 44 -15.53 -1.43 -8.81
N TRP A 45 -14.76 -1.98 -9.75
CA TRP A 45 -15.16 -3.17 -10.52
C TRP A 45 -15.37 -4.40 -9.63
N GLU A 46 -14.44 -4.65 -8.71
CA GLU A 46 -14.51 -5.79 -7.79
C GLU A 46 -15.68 -5.66 -6.81
N TYR A 47 -15.97 -4.43 -6.36
CA TYR A 47 -17.14 -4.15 -5.53
C TYR A 47 -18.45 -4.38 -6.31
N GLU A 48 -18.58 -3.80 -7.51
CA GLU A 48 -19.77 -3.92 -8.36
C GLU A 48 -20.07 -5.36 -8.76
N LYS A 49 -19.01 -6.16 -8.97
CA LYS A 49 -19.11 -7.60 -9.23
C LYS A 49 -19.84 -8.37 -8.12
N HIS A 50 -19.73 -7.94 -6.86
CA HIS A 50 -20.30 -8.65 -5.71
C HIS A 50 -21.63 -8.08 -5.20
N LEU A 51 -22.15 -7.01 -5.83
CA LEU A 51 -23.42 -6.36 -5.44
C LEU A 51 -24.66 -7.22 -5.66
N SER A 52 -24.67 -8.07 -6.70
CA SER A 52 -25.83 -8.91 -7.03
C SER A 52 -25.38 -10.25 -7.62
N ASN A 53 -26.25 -11.26 -7.54
CA ASN A 53 -26.02 -12.57 -8.14
C ASN A 53 -25.92 -12.48 -9.67
N GLU A 54 -26.65 -11.55 -10.29
CA GLU A 54 -26.56 -11.27 -11.72
C GLU A 54 -25.17 -10.76 -12.09
N ASN A 55 -24.69 -9.72 -11.42
CA ASN A 55 -23.35 -9.15 -11.65
C ASN A 55 -22.25 -10.17 -11.41
N PHE A 56 -22.39 -10.98 -10.36
CA PHE A 56 -21.42 -12.02 -10.01
C PHE A 56 -21.35 -13.13 -11.06
N TRP A 57 -22.48 -13.47 -11.70
CA TRP A 57 -22.56 -14.51 -12.72
C TRP A 57 -22.18 -14.02 -14.12
N THR A 58 -22.38 -12.74 -14.44
CA THR A 58 -22.05 -12.17 -15.75
C THR A 58 -20.58 -11.75 -15.89
N ASN A 59 -19.89 -11.42 -14.79
CA ASN A 59 -18.50 -10.92 -14.79
C ASN A 59 -17.44 -12.03 -14.63
N ASP A 60 -17.27 -12.87 -15.66
CA ASP A 60 -16.18 -13.86 -15.84
C ASP A 60 -16.07 -15.01 -14.81
N ASN A 61 -17.03 -15.15 -13.89
CA ASN A 61 -17.12 -16.37 -13.05
C ASN A 61 -17.83 -17.53 -13.74
N LYS A 62 -18.20 -17.40 -15.02
CA LYS A 62 -18.72 -18.52 -15.80
C LYS A 62 -17.59 -19.54 -15.99
N PRO A 63 -17.80 -20.82 -15.65
CA PRO A 63 -16.81 -21.83 -15.96
C PRO A 63 -16.55 -21.84 -17.47
N ILE A 64 -15.29 -21.61 -17.87
CA ILE A 64 -14.82 -21.78 -19.25
C ILE A 64 -14.74 -23.30 -19.52
N ALA A 65 -15.88 -23.97 -19.58
CA ALA A 65 -15.97 -25.37 -19.93
C ALA A 65 -16.96 -25.49 -21.08
N ALA A 66 -16.42 -25.62 -22.30
CA ALA A 66 -17.15 -25.61 -23.57
C ALA A 66 -18.13 -26.78 -23.78
N ASP A 67 -18.48 -27.56 -22.75
CA ASP A 67 -19.32 -28.77 -22.87
C ASP A 67 -20.17 -29.10 -21.64
N VAL A 68 -20.25 -28.22 -20.63
CA VAL A 68 -21.20 -28.40 -19.52
C VAL A 68 -22.45 -27.59 -19.86
N LYS A 69 -23.62 -28.23 -19.89
CA LYS A 69 -24.89 -27.51 -19.99
C LYS A 69 -24.89 -26.38 -18.96
N ASP A 70 -24.99 -25.14 -19.43
CA ASP A 70 -25.09 -23.90 -18.65
C ASP A 70 -26.38 -23.85 -17.81
N GLU A 71 -26.59 -24.84 -16.93
CA GLU A 71 -27.59 -24.69 -15.88
C GLU A 71 -27.00 -23.75 -14.84
N LYS A 72 -27.46 -22.50 -14.91
CA LYS A 72 -27.24 -21.50 -13.87
C LYS A 72 -27.55 -22.20 -12.52
N PRO A 73 -26.59 -22.25 -11.58
CA PRO A 73 -26.85 -22.81 -10.26
C PRO A 73 -28.04 -22.12 -9.62
N SER A 74 -28.62 -22.76 -8.61
CA SER A 74 -29.70 -22.14 -7.84
C SER A 74 -29.25 -20.78 -7.29
N GLU A 75 -30.19 -19.86 -7.09
CA GLU A 75 -29.88 -18.54 -6.51
C GLU A 75 -29.21 -18.67 -5.13
N GLU A 76 -29.53 -19.72 -4.38
CA GLU A 76 -28.91 -20.05 -3.10
C GLU A 76 -27.42 -20.39 -3.26
N GLU A 77 -27.07 -21.23 -4.24
CA GLU A 77 -25.69 -21.59 -4.54
C GLU A 77 -24.88 -20.38 -5.03
N ILE A 78 -25.45 -19.54 -5.89
CA ILE A 78 -24.78 -18.32 -6.38
C ILE A 78 -24.56 -17.34 -5.24
N THR A 79 -25.54 -17.17 -4.36
CA THR A 79 -25.43 -16.31 -3.18
C THR A 79 -24.26 -16.75 -2.30
N LYS A 80 -24.15 -18.06 -2.03
CA LYS A 80 -23.07 -18.61 -1.22
C LYS A 80 -21.69 -18.40 -1.86
N LEU A 81 -21.57 -18.66 -3.17
CA LEU A 81 -20.32 -18.45 -3.91
C LEU A 81 -19.91 -16.96 -3.93
N ARG A 82 -20.88 -16.07 -4.12
CA ARG A 82 -20.66 -14.61 -4.11
C ARG A 82 -20.16 -14.12 -2.76
N GLU A 83 -20.80 -14.55 -1.67
CA GLU A 83 -20.40 -14.16 -0.32
C GLU A 83 -19.02 -14.70 0.07
N GLU A 84 -18.72 -15.96 -0.30
CA GLU A 84 -17.41 -16.56 -0.08
C GLU A 84 -16.31 -15.85 -0.89
N SER A 85 -16.58 -15.58 -2.16
CA SER A 85 -15.68 -14.81 -3.03
C SER A 85 -15.42 -13.42 -2.47
N TYR A 86 -16.47 -12.69 -2.07
CA TYR A 86 -16.33 -11.34 -1.51
C TYR A 86 -15.51 -11.35 -0.21
N LYS A 87 -15.73 -12.34 0.66
CA LYS A 87 -14.92 -12.52 1.86
C LYS A 87 -13.44 -12.73 1.54
N ASN A 88 -13.13 -13.51 0.50
CA ASN A 88 -11.75 -13.72 0.06
C ASN A 88 -11.12 -12.44 -0.52
N VAL A 89 -11.90 -11.61 -1.22
CA VAL A 89 -11.47 -10.30 -1.70
C VAL A 89 -11.10 -9.39 -0.52
N LEU A 90 -11.96 -9.31 0.50
CA LEU A 90 -11.71 -8.51 1.71
C LEU A 90 -10.44 -8.98 2.44
N ILE A 91 -10.27 -10.29 2.61
CA ILE A 91 -9.07 -10.87 3.26
C ILE A 91 -7.82 -10.54 2.44
N THR A 92 -7.89 -10.66 1.12
CA THR A 92 -6.78 -10.35 0.22
C THR A 92 -6.40 -8.88 0.30
N SER A 93 -7.38 -7.97 0.26
CA SER A 93 -7.15 -6.53 0.43
C SER A 93 -6.41 -6.26 1.73
N GLN A 94 -6.90 -6.75 2.87
CA GLN A 94 -6.23 -6.57 4.17
C GLN A 94 -4.79 -7.09 4.18
N LEU A 95 -4.52 -8.23 3.54
CA LEU A 95 -3.17 -8.79 3.45
C LEU A 95 -2.25 -7.88 2.63
N GLU A 96 -2.72 -7.33 1.52
CA GLU A 96 -1.95 -6.39 0.71
C GLU A 96 -1.69 -5.08 1.47
N SER A 97 -2.69 -4.52 2.17
CA SER A 97 -2.49 -3.33 3.01
C SER A 97 -1.47 -3.60 4.13
N LYS A 98 -1.51 -4.77 4.77
CA LYS A 98 -0.51 -5.18 5.79
C LYS A 98 0.90 -5.23 5.21
N LYS A 99 1.09 -5.87 4.04
CA LYS A 99 2.39 -5.95 3.37
C LYS A 99 2.91 -4.56 3.00
N SER A 100 2.04 -3.72 2.45
CA SER A 100 2.35 -2.33 2.09
C SER A 100 2.74 -1.51 3.32
N LEU A 101 2.01 -1.67 4.42
CA LEU A 101 2.30 -1.00 5.70
C LEU A 101 3.67 -1.42 6.25
N ILE A 102 3.97 -2.72 6.31
CA ILE A 102 5.28 -3.23 6.76
C ILE A 102 6.40 -2.64 5.90
N ARG A 103 6.23 -2.63 4.57
CA ARG A 103 7.21 -2.03 3.65
C ARG A 103 7.41 -0.53 3.94
N SER A 104 6.32 0.22 4.12
CA SER A 104 6.39 1.66 4.42
C SER A 104 7.09 1.95 5.76
N ILE A 105 6.90 1.11 6.78
CA ILE A 105 7.59 1.21 8.07
C ILE A 105 9.09 0.97 7.91
N ILE A 106 9.50 -0.03 7.13
CA ILE A 106 10.92 -0.29 6.82
C ILE A 106 11.54 0.93 6.12
N PHE A 107 10.86 1.50 5.13
CA PHE A 107 11.33 2.73 4.46
C PHE A 107 11.46 3.91 5.41
N LEU A 108 10.51 4.09 6.34
CA LEU A 108 10.58 5.12 7.37
C LEU A 108 11.78 4.94 8.30
N MET A 109 12.04 3.72 8.76
CA MET A 109 13.18 3.42 9.62
C MET A 109 14.51 3.74 8.92
N ILE A 110 14.68 3.28 7.68
CA ILE A 110 15.90 3.51 6.89
C ILE A 110 16.08 5.00 6.61
N SER A 111 15.03 5.68 6.14
CA SER A 111 15.10 7.12 5.82
C SER A 111 15.41 7.96 7.06
N SER A 112 14.83 7.60 8.21
CA SER A 112 15.11 8.26 9.48
C SER A 112 16.55 8.05 9.93
N ALA A 113 17.09 6.83 9.79
CA ALA A 113 18.48 6.54 10.12
C ALA A 113 19.44 7.34 9.22
N VAL A 114 19.24 7.31 7.89
CA VAL A 114 20.05 8.05 6.93
C VAL A 114 20.00 9.56 7.20
N PHE A 115 18.81 10.11 7.43
CA PHE A 115 18.61 11.50 7.80
C PHE A 115 19.40 11.84 9.07
N PHE A 116 19.26 11.03 10.13
CA PHE A 116 19.91 11.29 11.41
C PHE A 116 21.44 11.26 11.31
N PHE A 117 22.00 10.31 10.54
CA PHE A 117 23.44 10.27 10.31
C PHE A 117 23.94 11.51 9.54
N HIS A 118 23.26 11.91 8.46
CA HIS A 118 23.66 13.09 7.67
C HIS A 118 23.46 14.39 8.44
N TRP A 119 22.40 14.48 9.25
CA TRP A 119 22.15 15.59 10.15
C TRP A 119 23.25 15.75 11.19
N LYS A 120 23.73 14.63 11.76
CA LYS A 120 24.89 14.64 12.67
C LYS A 120 26.16 15.11 11.99
N ILE A 121 26.42 14.68 10.75
CA ILE A 121 27.58 15.12 9.96
C ILE A 121 27.52 16.63 9.72
N PHE A 122 26.36 17.12 9.25
CA PHE A 122 26.13 18.54 9.02
C PHE A 122 26.35 19.38 10.28
N LYS A 123 25.75 18.98 11.41
CA LYS A 123 25.94 19.69 12.69
C LYS A 123 27.41 19.79 13.08
N LYS A 124 28.17 18.70 12.92
CA LYS A 124 29.59 18.65 13.28
C LYS A 124 30.47 19.45 12.32
N SER A 125 30.17 19.49 11.02
CA SER A 125 30.93 20.30 10.07
C SER A 125 30.66 21.79 10.27
N HIS A 126 29.40 22.13 10.55
CA HIS A 126 28.96 23.50 10.73
C HIS A 126 29.51 24.14 12.03
N SER A 127 29.50 23.40 13.15
CA SER A 127 30.05 23.91 14.42
C SER A 127 31.54 24.23 14.31
N LYS A 128 32.31 23.42 13.57
CA LYS A 128 33.74 23.63 13.31
C LYS A 128 34.08 24.78 12.35
N ASN A 129 33.08 25.43 11.75
CA ASN A 129 33.28 26.61 10.91
C ASN A 129 32.99 27.92 11.68
N LEU A 130 32.43 27.84 12.89
CA LEU A 130 32.13 28.98 13.76
C LEU A 130 33.18 29.21 14.86
N GLU A 131 34.08 28.23 15.07
CA GLU A 131 35.31 28.33 15.88
C GLU A 131 36.50 28.71 15.00
#